data_AF-A0A352SMR3-F1
#
_entry.id   AF-A0A352SMR3-F1
#
_cell.length_a   1.000
_cell.length_b   1.000
_cell.length_c   1.000
_cell.angle_alpha   90.00
_cell.angle_beta   90.00
_cell.angle_gamma   90.00
#
_symmetry.space_group_name_H-M   'P 1'
#
loop_
_entity.id
_entity.type
_entity.pdbx_description
1 polymer ?
#
loop_
_entity_poly.entity_id
_entity_poly.type
_entity_poly.pdbx_seq_one_letter_code
_entity_poly.pdbx_strand_id
1 'polypeptide(L)'
;MTMNKKNNTFFSRSGWVVVMSLFLGFATVEAQITEKPQYGTFLIENVDIYPVTSDVIQGGVVVVKDGLIEYVGSNVKPDLTGDIIRIDGSGHRLYPGFIDSETQLGLNEIGAVAITIDAAEVGSVNPEMIAQTAINPGSV
;
A
#
# COMPACT_ATOMS: atom_id res chain seq x y z
N MET A 1 57.92 48.08 -15.19
CA MET A 1 57.08 47.19 -16.02
C MET A 1 56.22 46.36 -15.09
N THR A 2 54.96 46.75 -14.91
CA THR A 2 53.99 46.00 -14.09
C THR A 2 52.61 46.35 -14.61
N MET A 3 52.04 45.48 -15.45
CA MET A 3 50.66 45.60 -15.91
C MET A 3 49.73 44.80 -15.00
N ASN A 4 48.70 45.51 -14.57
CA ASN A 4 47.60 45.15 -13.69
C ASN A 4 46.59 44.24 -14.40
N LYS A 5 46.35 43.03 -13.88
CA LYS A 5 45.39 42.06 -14.44
C LYS A 5 44.06 42.19 -13.71
N LYS A 6 43.14 42.99 -14.25
CA LYS A 6 41.77 43.14 -13.72
C LYS A 6 40.77 42.26 -14.48
N ASN A 7 40.17 41.34 -13.71
CA ASN A 7 38.73 41.05 -13.67
C ASN A 7 38.13 40.08 -14.72
N ASN A 8 38.24 38.78 -14.44
CA ASN A 8 37.31 37.75 -14.95
C ASN A 8 36.35 37.31 -13.83
N THR A 9 35.58 38.23 -13.25
CA THR A 9 34.62 37.91 -12.17
C THR A 9 33.16 37.80 -12.65
N PHE A 10 32.89 38.04 -13.94
CA PHE A 10 31.52 37.96 -14.48
C PHE A 10 31.04 36.50 -14.69
N PHE A 11 31.96 35.55 -14.91
CA PHE A 11 31.62 34.16 -15.20
C PHE A 11 31.46 33.28 -13.95
N SER A 12 31.85 33.75 -12.76
CA SER A 12 31.95 32.87 -11.59
C SER A 12 30.67 32.77 -10.74
N ARG A 13 29.67 33.65 -10.93
CA ARG A 13 28.42 33.60 -10.14
C ARG A 13 27.27 32.98 -10.92
N SER A 14 27.20 33.23 -12.22
CA SER A 14 26.16 32.71 -13.14
C SER A 14 26.35 31.22 -13.45
N GLY A 15 27.60 30.75 -13.54
CA GLY A 15 27.90 29.34 -13.79
C GLY A 15 27.47 28.42 -12.65
N TRP A 16 27.58 28.87 -11.40
CA TRP A 16 27.16 28.09 -10.24
C TRP A 16 25.64 27.96 -10.13
N VAL A 17 24.89 28.99 -10.55
CA VAL A 17 23.42 28.90 -10.60
C VAL A 17 22.97 27.89 -11.67
N VAL A 18 23.63 27.84 -12.83
CA VAL A 18 23.34 26.84 -13.87
C VAL A 18 23.70 25.43 -13.40
N VAL A 19 24.85 25.24 -12.73
CA VAL A 19 25.25 23.94 -12.17
C VAL A 19 24.30 23.48 -11.05
N MET A 20 23.86 24.41 -10.19
CA MET A 20 22.94 24.11 -9.10
C MET A 20 21.52 23.80 -9.61
N SER A 21 21.05 24.49 -10.66
CA SER A 21 19.80 24.17 -11.34
C SER A 21 19.85 22.84 -12.10
N LEU A 22 21.02 22.44 -12.62
CA LEU A 22 21.21 21.14 -13.27
C LEU A 22 21.15 19.97 -12.26
N PHE A 23 21.55 20.22 -11.01
CA PHE A 23 21.48 19.23 -9.92
C PHE A 23 20.05 19.05 -9.35
N LEU A 24 19.18 20.05 -9.47
CA LEU A 24 17.77 19.94 -9.04
C LEU A 24 16.89 19.10 -9.98
N GLY A 25 17.36 18.81 -11.20
CA GLY A 25 16.58 18.10 -12.23
C GLY A 25 16.57 16.57 -12.14
N PHE A 26 17.33 15.98 -11.21
CA PHE A 26 17.42 14.53 -11.04
C PHE A 26 16.72 14.08 -9.75
N ALA A 27 15.46 14.47 -9.55
CA ALA A 27 14.60 13.73 -8.64
C ALA A 27 14.12 12.47 -9.39
N THR A 28 14.61 11.31 -8.99
CA THR A 28 14.05 10.03 -9.45
C THR A 28 12.61 9.94 -8.97
N VAL A 29 11.67 10.11 -9.89
CA VAL A 29 10.27 9.75 -9.65
C VAL A 29 10.22 8.22 -9.66
N GLU A 30 10.26 7.61 -8.49
CA GLU A 30 9.98 6.18 -8.37
C GLU A 30 8.50 5.98 -8.68
N ALA A 31 8.21 5.37 -9.83
CA ALA A 31 6.88 4.86 -10.09
C ALA A 31 6.62 3.72 -9.11
N GLN A 32 5.52 3.78 -8.36
CA GLN A 32 5.11 2.71 -7.46
C GLN A 32 4.56 1.54 -8.30
N ILE A 33 5.46 0.78 -8.93
CA ILE A 33 5.12 -0.45 -9.64
C ILE A 33 4.82 -1.49 -8.56
N THR A 34 3.55 -1.84 -8.43
CA THR A 34 3.13 -2.97 -7.59
C THR A 34 3.55 -4.25 -8.31
N GLU A 35 4.51 -4.98 -7.73
CA GLU A 35 4.87 -6.30 -8.24
C GLU A 35 3.64 -7.22 -8.23
N LYS A 36 3.59 -8.17 -9.18
CA LYS A 36 2.51 -9.15 -9.22
C LYS A 36 2.53 -9.97 -7.92
N PRO A 37 1.35 -10.36 -7.39
CA PRO A 37 1.30 -11.22 -6.21
C PRO A 37 2.04 -12.51 -6.51
N GLN A 38 3.05 -12.83 -5.68
CA GLN A 38 3.77 -14.08 -5.78
C GLN A 38 3.24 -15.10 -4.77
N TYR A 39 3.25 -16.36 -5.18
CA TYR A 39 3.07 -17.50 -4.28
C TYR A 39 4.45 -17.94 -3.78
N GLY A 40 4.51 -18.42 -2.53
CA GLY A 40 5.76 -18.86 -1.92
C GLY A 40 5.65 -18.97 -0.42
N THR A 41 6.79 -19.14 0.24
CA THR A 41 6.90 -19.18 1.70
C THR A 41 7.36 -17.83 2.23
N PHE A 42 6.58 -17.25 3.12
CA PHE A 42 6.85 -16.00 3.81
C PHE A 42 7.05 -16.29 5.30
N LEU A 43 8.14 -15.75 5.86
CA LEU A 43 8.45 -15.78 7.27
C LEU A 43 8.41 -14.36 7.81
N ILE A 44 7.43 -14.07 8.66
CA ILE A 44 7.33 -12.80 9.39
C ILE A 44 7.91 -13.05 10.80
N GLU A 45 8.98 -12.35 11.17
CA GLU A 45 9.68 -12.52 12.45
C GLU A 45 9.75 -11.22 13.26
N ASN A 46 10.01 -11.33 14.57
CA ASN A 46 10.15 -10.22 15.52
C ASN A 46 8.92 -9.30 15.63
N VAL A 47 7.71 -9.82 15.40
CA VAL A 47 6.48 -9.03 15.40
C VAL A 47 5.61 -9.33 16.61
N ASP A 48 4.93 -8.33 17.16
CA ASP A 48 3.92 -8.56 18.19
C ASP A 48 2.63 -9.07 17.57
N ILE A 49 2.28 -10.32 17.82
CA ILE A 49 1.12 -10.98 17.22
C ILE A 49 -0.06 -10.87 18.19
N TYR A 50 -1.22 -10.48 17.67
CA TYR A 50 -2.48 -10.37 18.42
C TYR A 50 -3.50 -11.38 17.88
N PRO A 51 -3.49 -12.64 18.35
CA PRO A 51 -4.47 -13.64 17.95
C PRO A 51 -5.87 -13.35 18.52
N VAL A 52 -6.89 -13.96 17.93
CA VAL A 52 -8.28 -13.83 18.42
C VAL A 52 -8.55 -14.70 19.64
N THR A 53 -7.96 -15.90 19.68
CA THR A 53 -8.30 -16.96 20.65
C THR A 53 -7.23 -17.22 21.69
N SER A 54 -6.15 -16.44 21.73
CA SER A 54 -5.05 -16.59 22.68
C SER A 54 -4.46 -15.24 23.07
N ASP A 55 -3.58 -15.26 24.07
CA ASP A 55 -2.82 -14.09 24.48
C ASP A 55 -1.87 -13.58 23.38
N VAL A 56 -1.45 -12.32 23.55
CA VAL A 56 -0.49 -11.64 22.67
C VAL A 56 0.86 -12.35 22.70
N ILE A 57 1.42 -12.60 21.51
CA ILE A 57 2.75 -13.20 21.36
C ILE A 57 3.74 -12.10 21.00
N GLN A 58 4.55 -11.70 21.98
CA GLN A 58 5.57 -10.65 21.82
C GLN A 58 6.77 -11.16 21.02
N GLY A 59 7.24 -10.40 20.03
CA GLY A 59 8.38 -10.78 19.18
C GLY A 59 8.24 -12.18 18.54
N GLY A 60 7.03 -12.51 18.12
CA GLY A 60 6.67 -13.81 17.57
C GLY A 60 7.08 -14.02 16.13
N VAL A 61 6.69 -15.19 15.62
CA VAL A 61 6.95 -15.66 14.25
C VAL A 61 5.66 -16.18 13.62
N VAL A 62 5.42 -15.80 12.37
CA VAL A 62 4.36 -16.35 11.51
C VAL A 62 4.96 -16.88 10.22
N VAL A 63 4.57 -18.09 9.82
CA VAL A 63 4.92 -18.67 8.53
C VAL A 63 3.66 -18.78 7.69
N VAL A 64 3.70 -18.18 6.50
CA VAL A 64 2.67 -18.32 5.47
C VAL A 64 3.28 -19.08 4.30
N LYS A 65 2.67 -20.19 3.91
CA LYS A 65 3.11 -21.02 2.80
C LYS A 65 1.96 -21.22 1.84
N ASP A 66 2.17 -20.83 0.58
CA ASP A 66 1.19 -20.95 -0.50
C ASP A 66 -0.17 -20.32 -0.14
N GLY A 67 -0.13 -19.18 0.56
CA GLY A 67 -1.31 -18.44 0.99
C GLY A 67 -2.00 -18.95 2.27
N LEU A 68 -1.48 -20.02 2.88
CA LEU A 68 -2.01 -20.58 4.13
C LEU A 68 -1.05 -20.33 5.29
N ILE A 69 -1.60 -20.09 6.49
CA ILE A 69 -0.80 -19.95 7.70
C ILE A 69 -0.36 -21.36 8.14
N GLU A 70 0.93 -21.66 8.01
CA GLU A 70 1.52 -22.95 8.40
C GLU A 70 1.92 -22.95 9.89
N TYR A 71 2.30 -21.79 10.43
CA TYR A 71 2.75 -21.67 11.82
C TYR A 71 2.53 -20.27 12.40
N VAL A 72 2.17 -20.21 13.68
CA VAL A 72 2.13 -18.99 14.50
C VAL A 72 2.65 -19.34 15.89
N GLY A 73 3.65 -18.63 16.39
CA GLY A 73 4.18 -18.89 17.74
C GLY A 73 5.37 -18.04 18.14
N SER A 74 5.85 -18.24 19.35
CA SER A 74 7.04 -17.56 19.88
C SER A 74 8.32 -18.22 19.39
N ASN A 75 9.14 -17.50 18.61
CA ASN A 75 10.58 -17.68 18.33
C ASN A 75 11.14 -19.07 17.95
N VAL A 76 10.33 -20.13 17.91
CA VAL A 76 10.69 -21.44 17.37
C VAL A 76 10.57 -21.34 15.87
N LYS A 77 11.71 -21.19 15.19
CA LYS A 77 11.79 -21.26 13.73
C LYS A 77 11.41 -22.69 13.32
N PRO A 78 10.31 -22.90 12.58
CA PRO A 78 10.10 -24.19 11.92
C PRO A 78 11.32 -24.49 11.04
N ASP A 79 11.61 -25.76 10.80
CA ASP A 79 12.65 -26.14 9.84
C ASP A 79 12.16 -25.79 8.43
N LEU A 80 12.40 -24.55 8.03
CA LEU A 80 11.97 -24.01 6.75
C LEU A 80 13.06 -24.30 5.73
N THR A 81 12.75 -25.17 4.77
CA THR A 81 13.62 -25.50 3.64
C THR A 81 13.14 -24.81 2.37
N GLY A 82 14.06 -24.26 1.58
CA GLY A 82 13.78 -23.66 0.26
C GLY A 82 13.86 -22.13 0.25
N ASP A 83 13.34 -21.53 -0.83
CA ASP A 83 13.32 -20.07 -1.00
C ASP A 83 12.24 -19.45 -0.11
N ILE A 84 12.67 -18.67 0.88
CA ILE A 84 11.82 -18.06 1.89
C ILE A 84 11.99 -16.55 1.83
N ILE A 85 10.90 -15.83 1.67
CA ILE A 85 10.90 -14.38 1.86
C ILE A 85 10.81 -14.09 3.35
N ARG A 86 11.81 -13.40 3.87
CA ARG A 86 11.85 -12.96 5.27
C ARG A 86 11.38 -11.52 5.39
N ILE A 87 10.50 -11.29 6.35
CA ILE A 87 9.93 -9.99 6.68
C ILE A 87 10.22 -9.74 8.16
N ASP A 88 10.98 -8.69 8.44
CA ASP A 88 11.22 -8.23 9.81
C ASP A 88 10.08 -7.31 10.24
N GLY A 89 9.31 -7.74 11.23
CA GLY A 89 8.19 -7.00 11.81
C GLY A 89 8.54 -6.28 13.11
N SER A 90 9.83 -6.08 13.40
CA SER A 90 10.31 -5.38 14.60
C SER A 90 9.60 -4.02 14.80
N GLY A 91 9.01 -3.82 15.98
CA GLY A 91 8.27 -2.60 16.32
C GLY A 91 6.87 -2.49 15.70
N HIS A 92 6.44 -3.49 14.93
CA HIS A 92 5.12 -3.58 14.36
C HIS A 92 4.23 -4.57 15.12
N ARG A 93 2.93 -4.53 14.81
CA ARG A 93 1.90 -5.40 15.38
C ARG A 93 1.19 -6.12 14.25
N LEU A 94 1.00 -7.42 14.40
CA LEU A 94 0.35 -8.28 13.44
C LEU A 94 -1.04 -8.69 13.96
N TYR A 95 -2.06 -8.39 13.17
CA TYR A 95 -3.46 -8.73 13.44
C TYR A 95 -4.00 -9.62 12.31
N PRO A 96 -5.05 -10.42 12.57
CA PRO A 96 -5.86 -10.97 11.50
C PRO A 96 -6.39 -9.87 10.58
N GLY A 97 -6.59 -10.20 9.31
CA GLY A 97 -7.25 -9.29 8.38
C GLY A 97 -8.63 -8.89 8.91
N PHE A 98 -8.95 -7.61 8.82
CA PHE A 98 -10.26 -7.11 9.22
C PHE A 98 -11.32 -7.51 8.19
N ILE A 99 -12.51 -7.82 8.69
CA ILE A 99 -13.67 -8.18 7.88
C ILE A 99 -14.66 -7.01 7.99
N ASP A 100 -14.97 -6.39 6.86
CA ASP A 100 -16.06 -5.44 6.75
C ASP A 100 -17.29 -6.18 6.19
N SER A 101 -18.35 -6.24 7.00
CA SER A 101 -19.56 -7.00 6.67
C SER A 101 -20.59 -6.18 5.89
N GLU A 102 -20.41 -4.87 5.78
CA GLU A 102 -21.33 -3.98 5.10
C GLU A 102 -20.56 -3.06 4.16
N THR A 103 -20.08 -3.64 3.05
CA THR A 103 -19.42 -2.90 1.99
C THR A 103 -20.39 -2.67 0.83
N GLN A 104 -20.34 -1.48 0.26
CA GLN A 104 -21.03 -1.17 -0.99
C GLN A 104 -19.99 -1.06 -2.10
N LEU A 105 -20.02 -1.99 -3.05
CA LEU A 105 -19.16 -1.98 -4.22
C LEU A 105 -19.97 -1.54 -5.46
N GLY A 106 -19.49 -0.52 -6.16
CA GLY A 106 -20.02 -0.13 -7.48
C GLY A 106 -21.31 0.68 -7.51
N LEU A 107 -21.91 1.04 -6.37
CA LEU A 107 -23.17 1.82 -6.31
C LEU A 107 -23.02 3.24 -5.73
N ASN A 108 -21.79 3.66 -5.45
CA ASN A 108 -21.48 4.99 -4.93
C ASN A 108 -20.13 5.43 -5.53
N GLU A 109 -20.18 6.22 -6.60
CA GLU A 109 -18.96 6.64 -7.32
C GLU A 109 -18.40 7.96 -6.79
N ILE A 110 -19.24 8.96 -6.53
CA ILE A 110 -18.85 10.23 -5.88
C ILE A 110 -19.96 10.68 -4.90
N GLY A 111 -19.77 10.47 -3.60
CA GLY A 111 -20.77 10.84 -2.57
C GLY A 111 -21.11 12.33 -2.44
N ALA A 112 -20.50 13.21 -3.22
CA ALA A 112 -20.76 14.66 -3.24
C ALA A 112 -21.88 15.08 -4.21
N VAL A 113 -22.31 14.21 -5.13
CA VAL A 113 -23.36 14.50 -6.10
C VAL A 113 -24.50 13.50 -5.92
N ALA A 114 -25.68 13.99 -5.55
CA ALA A 114 -26.83 13.14 -5.22
C ALA A 114 -27.30 12.22 -6.38
N ILE A 115 -26.87 12.49 -7.62
CA ILE A 115 -27.23 11.73 -8.83
C ILE A 115 -26.25 10.56 -9.07
N THR A 116 -25.15 10.45 -8.32
CA THR A 116 -24.18 9.34 -8.42
C THR A 116 -24.26 8.36 -7.25
N ILE A 117 -25.37 8.43 -6.50
CA ILE A 117 -25.69 7.55 -5.38
C ILE A 117 -26.86 6.67 -5.82
N ASP A 118 -26.56 5.55 -6.46
CA ASP A 118 -27.56 4.57 -6.92
C ASP A 118 -27.91 3.57 -5.80
N ALA A 119 -27.61 3.93 -4.54
CA ALA A 119 -27.85 3.14 -3.35
C ALA A 119 -29.32 3.15 -2.91
N ALA A 120 -30.03 4.22 -3.23
CA ALA A 120 -31.42 4.41 -2.86
C ALA A 120 -32.10 5.38 -3.84
N GLU A 121 -33.31 5.04 -4.23
CA GLU A 121 -34.09 5.89 -5.11
C GLU A 121 -34.61 7.12 -4.38
N VAL A 122 -34.64 8.25 -5.07
CA VAL A 122 -35.16 9.51 -4.51
C VAL A 122 -36.69 9.51 -4.63
N GLY A 123 -37.41 9.64 -3.51
CA GLY A 123 -38.88 9.70 -3.48
C GLY A 123 -39.48 8.85 -2.36
N SER A 124 -40.71 9.16 -1.93
CA SER A 124 -41.39 8.40 -0.88
C SER A 124 -42.09 7.14 -1.39
N VAL A 125 -42.48 7.11 -2.67
CA VAL A 125 -43.20 6.00 -3.33
C VAL A 125 -42.87 6.02 -4.82
N ASN A 126 -42.10 5.02 -5.29
CA ASN A 126 -41.71 4.87 -6.70
C ASN A 126 -42.25 3.51 -7.24
N PRO A 127 -43.56 3.40 -7.54
CA PRO A 127 -44.21 2.14 -7.91
C PRO A 127 -43.79 1.63 -9.30
N GLU A 128 -43.17 2.47 -10.12
CA GLU A 128 -42.55 2.12 -11.40
C GLU A 128 -41.19 1.42 -11.26
N MET A 129 -40.59 1.44 -10.06
CA MET A 129 -39.31 0.78 -9.80
C MET A 129 -39.47 -0.75 -9.75
N ILE A 130 -38.93 -1.43 -10.76
CA ILE A 130 -38.85 -2.88 -10.80
C ILE A 130 -37.45 -3.29 -10.30
N ALA A 131 -37.34 -3.75 -9.05
CA ALA A 131 -36.06 -4.16 -8.46
C ALA A 131 -35.30 -5.20 -9.31
N GLN A 132 -36.01 -5.98 -10.14
CA GLN A 132 -35.44 -6.98 -11.03
C GLN A 132 -34.56 -6.38 -12.14
N THR A 133 -34.75 -5.12 -12.56
CA THR A 133 -33.90 -4.48 -13.59
C THR A 133 -32.67 -3.77 -13.00
N ALA A 134 -32.65 -3.52 -11.68
CA ALA A 134 -31.50 -2.91 -11.02
C ALA A 134 -30.32 -3.88 -10.86
N ILE A 135 -30.55 -5.19 -11.03
CA ILE A 135 -29.51 -6.21 -11.02
C ILE A 135 -29.16 -6.56 -12.46
N ASN A 136 -27.95 -6.20 -12.90
CA ASN A 136 -27.36 -6.72 -14.12
C ASN A 136 -26.48 -7.95 -13.80
N PRO A 137 -26.95 -9.19 -14.02
CA PRO A 137 -26.19 -10.40 -13.72
C PRO A 137 -24.93 -10.60 -14.60
N GLY A 138 -24.73 -9.78 -15.63
CA GLY A 138 -23.51 -9.78 -16.46
C GLY A 138 -22.40 -8.84 -15.95
N SER A 139 -22.56 -8.24 -14.77
CA SER A 139 -21.61 -7.28 -14.19
C SER A 139 -20.56 -7.92 -13.25
N VAL A 140 -20.40 -9.25 -13.30
CA VAL A 140 -19.31 -10.01 -12.64
C VAL A 140 -18.41 -10.68 -13.66
#